data_AF-A0A8R1IJ27-F1
#
_entry.id   AF-A0A8R1IJ27-F1
#
_cell.length_a   1.000
_cell.length_b   1.000
_cell.length_c   1.000
_cell.angle_alpha   90.00
_cell.angle_beta   90.00
_cell.angle_gamma   90.00
#
_symmetry.space_group_name_H-M   'P 1'
#
loop_
_entity.id
_entity.type
_entity.pdbx_description
1 polymer ?
#
loop_
_entity_poly.entity_id
_entity_poly.type
_entity_poly.pdbx_seq_one_letter_code
_entity_poly.pdbx_strand_id
1 'polypeptide(L)'
;MEDNESEVMKVEMALDVLDGTRTSGTKGSKLSVEKRHVDVKQRRKLFKNFARLVDTADEVEKKVMENLLSVQRCTERQREMIVGPIEEFRKELWERFEEIGRDKWPRSVLRLMREQKLQTVEGLREQCERGSLVDRSSTKEGEENHQDELIWFKEEKERLEARIQECEAEKLRSEKLMRRAQRTVEKERKTSEELSRSLQQATRVLERLRRYGGMNQCFHSRALIF
;
A
#
# COMPACT_ATOMS: atom_id res chain seq x y z
N MET A 1 -47.02 -67.67 -30.48
CA MET A 1 -46.20 -68.89 -30.53
C MET A 1 -45.31 -68.69 -31.75
N GLU A 2 -44.21 -67.97 -31.57
CA GLU A 2 -42.89 -68.54 -31.18
C GLU A 2 -42.33 -69.28 -32.41
N ASP A 3 -41.17 -68.98 -33.01
CA ASP A 3 -40.03 -68.16 -32.66
C ASP A 3 -39.33 -67.73 -33.96
N ASN A 4 -38.70 -66.57 -34.01
CA ASN A 4 -37.67 -66.31 -35.02
C ASN A 4 -36.48 -65.63 -34.35
N GLU A 5 -35.39 -66.39 -34.29
CA GLU A 5 -34.10 -66.03 -33.71
C GLU A 5 -33.51 -64.85 -34.48
N SER A 6 -33.36 -63.70 -33.82
CA SER A 6 -32.45 -62.65 -34.26
C SER A 6 -31.26 -62.60 -33.30
N GLU A 7 -30.18 -63.17 -33.80
CA GLU A 7 -28.85 -63.23 -33.22
C GLU A 7 -28.32 -61.79 -33.03
N VAL A 8 -28.46 -61.26 -31.81
CA VAL A 8 -27.85 -59.98 -31.44
C VAL A 8 -26.37 -60.21 -31.22
N MET A 9 -25.56 -59.87 -32.22
CA MET A 9 -24.11 -59.76 -32.08
C MET A 9 -23.78 -58.80 -30.92
N LYS A 10 -23.34 -59.37 -29.78
CA LYS A 10 -22.69 -58.63 -28.71
C LYS A 10 -21.31 -58.20 -29.21
N VAL A 11 -21.20 -56.94 -29.62
CA VAL A 11 -19.90 -56.29 -29.76
C VAL A 11 -19.48 -55.83 -28.37
N GLU A 12 -18.68 -56.65 -27.69
CA GLU A 12 -17.91 -56.21 -26.52
C GLU A 12 -16.87 -55.19 -26.98
N MET A 13 -17.11 -53.91 -26.74
CA MET A 13 -16.05 -52.91 -26.76
C MET A 13 -15.33 -52.96 -25.41
N ALA A 14 -14.15 -53.57 -25.41
CA ALA A 14 -13.20 -53.48 -24.32
C ALA A 14 -12.76 -52.01 -24.14
N LEU A 15 -13.36 -51.35 -23.15
CA LEU A 15 -12.84 -50.12 -22.58
C LEU A 15 -11.70 -50.52 -21.65
N ASP A 16 -10.46 -50.34 -22.09
CA ASP A 16 -9.29 -50.45 -21.22
C ASP A 16 -9.35 -49.33 -20.17
N VAL A 17 -10.06 -49.63 -19.08
CA VAL A 17 -10.08 -48.86 -17.84
C VAL A 17 -8.73 -49.05 -17.16
N LEU A 18 -7.96 -47.97 -17.12
CA LEU A 18 -6.81 -47.84 -16.24
C LEU A 18 -7.20 -48.24 -14.81
N ASP A 19 -6.46 -49.22 -14.28
CA ASP A 19 -6.57 -49.83 -12.97
C ASP A 19 -6.73 -48.79 -11.84
N GLY A 20 -7.99 -48.56 -11.46
CA GLY A 20 -8.39 -47.86 -10.27
C GLY A 20 -8.83 -48.88 -9.23
N THR A 21 -7.90 -49.33 -8.40
CA THR A 21 -8.15 -50.27 -7.31
C THR A 21 -9.34 -49.81 -6.46
N ARG A 22 -10.39 -50.61 -6.49
CA ARG A 22 -11.67 -50.44 -5.81
C ARG A 22 -11.48 -50.76 -4.32
N THR A 23 -11.76 -49.82 -3.42
CA THR A 23 -12.28 -50.17 -2.09
C THR A 23 -13.64 -49.52 -1.90
N SER A 24 -14.62 -50.39 -1.78
CA SER A 24 -16.05 -50.17 -1.62
C SER A 24 -16.44 -49.47 -0.32
N GLY A 25 -17.44 -48.59 -0.41
CA GLY A 25 -18.57 -48.59 0.52
C GLY A 25 -18.45 -47.79 1.82
N THR A 26 -19.31 -46.79 1.91
CA THR A 26 -20.13 -46.44 3.09
C THR A 26 -19.70 -45.24 3.93
N LYS A 27 -20.62 -44.26 3.91
CA LYS A 27 -20.86 -43.13 4.83
C LYS A 27 -19.86 -41.99 4.76
N GLY A 28 -20.42 -40.78 4.78
CA GLY A 28 -19.72 -39.49 4.75
C GLY A 28 -18.65 -39.42 5.82
N SER A 29 -17.46 -39.90 5.46
CA SER A 29 -16.27 -39.73 6.25
C SER A 29 -15.82 -38.31 5.97
N LYS A 30 -16.02 -37.45 6.97
CA LYS A 30 -15.32 -36.19 7.10
C LYS A 30 -13.84 -36.53 6.88
N LEU A 31 -13.36 -36.35 5.66
CA LEU A 31 -11.98 -36.63 5.27
C LEU A 31 -11.12 -35.84 6.24
N SER A 32 -10.66 -36.50 7.30
CA SER A 32 -9.52 -36.01 8.05
C SER A 32 -8.43 -35.97 6.99
N VAL A 33 -8.10 -34.76 6.54
CA VAL A 33 -6.92 -34.51 5.72
C VAL A 33 -5.77 -34.97 6.59
N GLU A 34 -5.44 -36.25 6.46
CA GLU A 34 -4.27 -36.85 7.04
C GLU A 34 -3.13 -36.01 6.44
N LYS A 35 -2.55 -35.14 7.28
CA LYS A 35 -1.45 -34.24 6.92
C LYS A 35 -0.26 -35.13 6.58
N ARG A 36 -0.28 -35.76 5.41
CA ARG A 36 0.90 -36.41 4.83
C ARG A 36 1.92 -35.29 4.74
N HIS A 37 3.00 -35.43 5.49
CA HIS A 37 4.06 -34.43 5.48
C HIS A 37 4.70 -34.46 4.10
N VAL A 38 4.29 -33.54 3.23
CA VAL A 38 4.83 -33.39 1.87
C VAL A 38 6.12 -32.57 1.97
N ASP A 39 7.24 -33.11 1.47
CA ASP A 39 8.52 -32.40 1.43
C ASP A 39 8.44 -31.15 0.52
N VAL A 40 9.28 -30.14 0.78
CA VAL A 40 9.34 -28.90 -0.02
C VAL A 40 9.47 -29.18 -1.52
N LYS A 41 10.24 -30.20 -1.92
CA LYS A 41 10.40 -30.61 -3.33
C LYS A 41 9.10 -31.11 -3.93
N GLN A 42 8.35 -31.91 -3.18
CA GLN A 42 7.05 -32.43 -3.61
C GLN A 42 6.01 -31.30 -3.68
N ARG A 43 5.98 -30.38 -2.70
CA ARG A 43 5.11 -29.18 -2.74
C ARG A 43 5.37 -28.33 -3.98
N ARG A 44 6.66 -28.11 -4.31
CA ARG A 44 7.04 -27.39 -5.55
C ARG A 44 6.52 -28.08 -6.80
N LYS A 45 6.61 -29.41 -6.86
CA LYS A 45 6.11 -30.18 -8.01
C LYS A 45 4.59 -30.07 -8.14
N LEU A 46 3.85 -30.10 -7.03
CA LEU A 46 2.40 -29.93 -7.01
C LEU A 46 1.98 -28.56 -7.57
N PHE A 47 2.57 -27.46 -7.06
CA PHE A 47 2.25 -26.12 -7.58
C PHE A 47 2.61 -25.97 -9.06
N LYS A 48 3.76 -26.51 -9.50
CA LYS A 48 4.15 -26.47 -10.91
C LYS A 48 3.17 -27.24 -11.80
N ASN A 49 2.71 -28.41 -11.36
CA ASN A 49 1.76 -29.21 -12.10
C ASN A 49 0.37 -28.55 -12.13
N PHE A 50 -0.05 -27.94 -11.03
CA PHE A 50 -1.29 -27.18 -10.97
C PHE A 50 -1.28 -25.97 -11.91
N ALA A 51 -0.19 -25.19 -11.93
CA ALA A 51 -0.04 -24.08 -12.87
C ALA A 51 -0.16 -24.55 -14.32
N ARG A 52 0.50 -25.66 -14.67
CA ARG A 52 0.38 -26.29 -16.00
C ARG A 52 -1.04 -26.73 -16.31
N LEU A 53 -1.74 -27.32 -15.35
CA LEU A 53 -3.14 -27.74 -15.51
C LEU A 53 -4.03 -26.54 -15.86
N VAL A 54 -3.90 -25.43 -15.14
CA VAL A 54 -4.67 -24.20 -15.40
C VAL A 54 -4.31 -23.63 -16.78
N ASP A 55 -3.04 -23.63 -17.15
CA ASP A 55 -2.57 -23.13 -18.45
C ASP A 55 -3.08 -23.98 -19.64
N THR A 56 -3.34 -25.27 -19.45
CA THR A 56 -3.85 -26.19 -20.49
C THR A 56 -5.34 -26.51 -20.35
N ALA A 57 -6.07 -25.81 -19.47
CA ALA A 57 -7.46 -26.14 -19.18
C ALA A 57 -8.40 -25.90 -20.38
N ASP A 58 -8.05 -24.96 -21.28
CA ASP A 58 -8.77 -24.70 -22.51
C ASP A 58 -8.70 -25.87 -23.51
N GLU A 59 -7.62 -26.66 -23.49
CA GLU A 59 -7.50 -27.86 -24.32
C GLU A 59 -8.55 -28.91 -23.96
N VAL A 60 -8.96 -28.98 -22.69
CA VAL A 60 -10.00 -29.92 -22.23
C VAL A 60 -11.35 -29.53 -22.84
N GLU A 61 -11.71 -28.25 -22.78
CA GLU A 61 -12.91 -27.70 -23.41
C GLU A 61 -12.93 -27.99 -24.92
N LYS A 62 -11.82 -27.71 -25.60
CA LYS A 62 -11.66 -27.97 -27.04
C LYS A 62 -11.83 -29.46 -27.38
N LYS A 63 -11.17 -30.35 -26.64
CA LYS A 63 -11.27 -31.80 -26.85
C LYS A 63 -12.68 -32.33 -26.61
N VAL A 64 -13.38 -31.82 -25.59
CA VAL A 64 -14.78 -32.20 -25.34
C VAL A 64 -15.67 -31.77 -26.50
N MET A 65 -15.51 -30.54 -27.01
CA MET A 65 -16.25 -30.06 -28.18
C MET A 65 -15.95 -30.90 -29.43
N GLU A 66 -14.67 -31.19 -29.71
CA GLU A 66 -14.24 -32.01 -30.86
C GLU A 66 -14.81 -33.44 -30.79
N ASN A 67 -14.80 -34.05 -29.60
CA ASN A 67 -15.40 -35.36 -29.37
C ASN A 67 -16.93 -35.36 -29.60
N LEU A 68 -17.62 -34.31 -29.16
CA LEU A 68 -19.06 -34.15 -29.39
C LEU A 68 -19.40 -33.95 -30.87
N LEU A 69 -18.52 -33.30 -31.64
CA LEU A 69 -18.67 -33.13 -33.09
C LEU A 69 -18.37 -34.43 -33.86
N SER A 70 -17.49 -35.28 -33.35
CA SER A 70 -17.05 -36.52 -34.03
C SER A 70 -17.91 -37.75 -33.70
N VAL A 71 -18.47 -37.87 -32.49
CA VAL A 71 -19.08 -39.12 -32.01
C VAL A 71 -20.62 -39.12 -32.07
N GLN A 72 -21.30 -37.98 -32.23
CA GLN A 72 -22.74 -37.92 -31.91
C GLN A 72 -23.59 -36.99 -32.79
N ARG A 73 -24.85 -37.41 -33.05
CA ARG A 73 -25.94 -36.55 -33.53
C ARG A 73 -26.42 -35.58 -32.43
N CYS A 74 -25.51 -34.85 -31.79
CA CYS A 74 -25.86 -33.84 -30.80
C CYS A 74 -26.45 -32.60 -31.48
N THR A 75 -27.53 -32.04 -30.93
CA THR A 75 -27.98 -30.70 -31.31
C THR A 75 -27.03 -29.65 -30.70
N GLU A 76 -27.05 -28.43 -31.23
CA GLU A 76 -26.29 -27.29 -30.67
C GLU A 76 -26.59 -27.10 -29.19
N ARG A 77 -27.86 -27.14 -28.81
CA ARG A 77 -28.30 -27.00 -27.42
C ARG A 77 -27.72 -28.07 -26.49
N GLN A 78 -27.60 -29.32 -26.95
CA GLN A 78 -26.99 -30.39 -26.15
C GLN A 78 -25.48 -30.18 -25.99
N ARG A 79 -24.80 -29.70 -27.04
CA ARG A 79 -23.37 -29.36 -26.95
C ARG A 79 -23.13 -28.23 -25.95
N GLU A 80 -23.94 -27.19 -26.02
CA GLU A 80 -23.86 -26.05 -25.10
C GLU A 80 -24.15 -26.47 -23.65
N MET A 81 -25.13 -27.33 -23.42
CA MET A 81 -25.43 -27.86 -22.07
C MET A 81 -24.27 -28.68 -21.47
N ILE A 82 -23.40 -29.27 -22.29
CA ILE A 82 -22.24 -30.05 -21.82
C ILE A 82 -21.00 -29.16 -21.70
N VAL A 83 -20.72 -28.34 -22.72
CA VAL A 83 -19.49 -27.53 -22.79
C VAL A 83 -19.60 -26.25 -21.98
N GLY A 84 -20.79 -25.63 -21.88
CA GLY A 84 -21.00 -24.37 -21.16
C GLY A 84 -20.50 -24.42 -19.71
N PRO A 85 -20.87 -25.43 -18.90
CA PRO A 85 -20.35 -25.56 -17.53
C PRO A 85 -18.82 -25.72 -17.47
N ILE A 86 -18.20 -26.35 -18.46
CA ILE A 86 -16.74 -26.53 -18.53
C ILE A 86 -16.07 -25.20 -18.84
N GLU A 87 -16.64 -24.44 -19.77
CA GLU A 87 -16.15 -23.11 -20.16
C GLU A 87 -16.22 -22.12 -18.99
N GLU A 88 -17.34 -22.10 -18.26
CA GLU A 88 -17.53 -21.30 -17.05
C GLU A 88 -16.52 -21.68 -15.96
N PHE A 89 -16.40 -22.98 -15.66
CA PHE A 89 -15.43 -23.45 -14.67
C PHE A 89 -13.98 -23.11 -15.04
N ARG A 90 -13.61 -23.27 -16.32
CA ARG A 90 -12.28 -22.91 -16.82
C ARG A 90 -12.01 -21.41 -16.63
N LYS A 91 -12.97 -20.55 -16.99
CA LYS A 91 -12.86 -19.08 -16.81
C LYS A 91 -12.69 -18.73 -15.33
N GLU A 92 -13.57 -19.23 -14.47
CA GLU A 92 -13.49 -18.97 -13.03
C GLU A 92 -12.16 -19.48 -12.44
N LEU A 93 -11.74 -20.70 -12.79
CA LEU A 93 -10.47 -21.27 -12.32
C LEU A 93 -9.28 -20.39 -12.71
N TRP A 94 -9.25 -19.90 -13.95
CA TRP A 94 -8.17 -19.04 -14.45
C TRP A 94 -8.19 -17.67 -13.77
N GLU A 95 -9.36 -17.04 -13.63
CA GLU A 95 -9.53 -15.76 -12.95
C GLU A 95 -9.09 -15.83 -11.48
N ARG A 96 -9.52 -16.86 -10.75
CA ARG A 96 -9.08 -17.10 -9.36
C ARG A 96 -7.59 -17.36 -9.26
N PHE A 97 -7.01 -18.09 -10.22
CA PHE A 97 -5.59 -18.35 -10.24
C PHE A 97 -4.78 -17.08 -10.51
N GLU A 98 -5.25 -16.18 -11.37
CA GLU A 98 -4.66 -14.86 -11.57
C GLU A 98 -4.85 -13.93 -10.37
N GLU A 99 -6.03 -13.90 -9.75
CA GLU A 99 -6.32 -13.11 -8.55
C GLU A 99 -5.32 -13.40 -7.42
N ILE A 100 -4.94 -14.67 -7.26
CA ILE A 100 -4.00 -15.13 -6.23
C ILE A 100 -2.53 -14.93 -6.69
N GLY A 101 -2.28 -14.39 -7.87
CA GLY A 101 -0.94 -14.13 -8.41
C GLY A 101 -0.25 -15.38 -8.96
N ARG A 102 -1.03 -16.35 -9.43
CA ARG A 102 -0.59 -17.64 -9.99
C ARG A 102 0.31 -18.40 -9.01
N ASP A 103 1.44 -18.89 -9.51
CA ASP A 103 2.44 -19.59 -8.73
C ASP A 103 3.67 -18.73 -8.39
N LYS A 104 3.56 -17.40 -8.46
CA LYS A 104 4.63 -16.48 -8.06
C LYS A 104 4.93 -16.58 -6.56
N TRP A 105 3.93 -16.36 -5.69
CA TRP A 105 4.14 -16.40 -4.24
C TRP A 105 4.51 -17.80 -3.73
N PRO A 106 3.89 -18.92 -4.18
CA PRO A 106 4.30 -20.25 -3.74
C PRO A 106 5.74 -20.57 -4.14
N ARG A 107 6.20 -20.14 -5.32
CA ARG A 107 7.60 -20.32 -5.74
C ARG A 107 8.56 -19.56 -4.83
N SER A 108 8.25 -18.32 -4.48
CA SER A 108 9.09 -17.51 -3.60
C SER A 108 9.16 -18.11 -2.19
N VAL A 109 8.02 -18.49 -1.62
CA VAL A 109 7.96 -19.13 -0.30
C VAL A 109 8.72 -20.45 -0.29
N LEU A 110 8.52 -21.33 -1.27
CA LEU A 110 9.23 -22.61 -1.33
C LEU A 110 10.74 -22.46 -1.58
N ARG A 111 11.15 -21.43 -2.31
CA ARG A 111 12.57 -21.09 -2.49
C ARG A 111 13.19 -20.71 -1.15
N LEU A 112 12.54 -19.83 -0.43
CA LEU A 112 12.97 -19.35 0.88
C LEU A 112 13.05 -20.47 1.92
N MET A 113 12.04 -21.34 1.95
CA MET A 113 12.06 -22.55 2.78
C MET A 113 13.25 -23.46 2.45
N ARG A 114 13.57 -23.65 1.16
CA ARG A 114 14.75 -24.43 0.74
C ARG A 114 16.05 -23.80 1.23
N GLU A 115 16.19 -22.48 1.08
CA GLU A 115 17.41 -21.74 1.43
C GLU A 115 17.67 -21.74 2.93
N GLN A 116 16.62 -21.69 3.74
CA GLN A 116 16.70 -21.78 5.19
C GLN A 116 16.56 -23.20 5.76
N LYS A 117 16.55 -24.23 4.89
CA LYS A 117 16.42 -25.65 5.27
C LYS A 117 15.16 -25.95 6.10
N LEU A 118 14.07 -25.24 5.83
CA LEU A 118 12.78 -25.39 6.50
C LEU A 118 11.88 -26.35 5.72
N GLN A 119 11.18 -27.22 6.45
CA GLN A 119 10.21 -28.17 5.87
C GLN A 119 8.75 -27.79 6.14
N THR A 120 8.51 -26.93 7.13
CA THR A 120 7.16 -26.56 7.59
C THR A 120 6.93 -25.07 7.48
N VAL A 121 5.67 -24.67 7.29
CA VAL A 121 5.28 -23.25 7.21
C VAL A 121 5.36 -22.61 8.60
N GLU A 122 5.15 -23.42 9.64
CA GLU A 122 5.33 -23.07 11.04
C GLU A 122 6.77 -22.64 11.30
N GLY A 123 7.76 -23.42 10.84
CA GLY A 123 9.17 -23.03 10.94
C GLY A 123 9.51 -21.76 10.17
N LEU A 124 8.84 -21.51 9.04
CA LEU A 124 8.98 -20.24 8.31
C LEU A 124 8.39 -19.06 9.09
N ARG A 125 7.21 -19.23 9.69
CA ARG A 125 6.56 -18.21 10.53
C ARG A 125 7.45 -17.81 11.71
N GLU A 126 8.02 -18.79 12.42
CA GLU A 126 8.92 -18.49 13.54
C GLU A 126 10.18 -17.72 13.11
N GLN A 127 10.70 -17.98 11.90
CA GLN A 127 11.85 -17.23 11.37
C GLN A 127 11.45 -15.80 10.97
N CYS A 128 10.23 -15.60 10.45
CA CYS A 128 9.67 -14.27 10.21
C CYS A 128 9.55 -13.48 11.52
N GLU A 129 8.95 -14.08 12.55
CA GLU A 129 8.72 -13.43 13.85
C GLU A 129 10.03 -13.07 14.57
N ARG A 130 11.07 -13.91 14.38
CA ARG A 130 12.42 -13.64 14.92
C ARG A 130 13.23 -12.63 14.09
N GLY A 131 12.75 -12.18 12.93
CA GLY A 131 13.48 -11.27 12.05
C GLY A 131 14.74 -11.89 11.44
N SER A 132 14.91 -13.21 11.50
CA SER A 132 16.12 -13.92 11.03
C SER A 132 16.03 -14.33 9.56
N LEU A 133 15.15 -13.66 8.81
CA LEU A 133 14.81 -14.01 7.45
C LEU A 133 15.78 -13.32 6.48
N VAL A 134 16.81 -14.04 6.07
CA VAL A 134 17.80 -13.52 5.11
C VAL A 134 17.30 -13.79 3.69
N ASP A 135 16.88 -12.74 2.99
CA ASP A 135 16.64 -12.80 1.55
C ASP A 135 17.97 -12.74 0.80
N ARG A 136 18.46 -13.90 0.36
CA ARG A 136 19.69 -14.01 -0.45
C ARG A 136 19.45 -13.76 -1.93
N SER A 137 18.22 -13.44 -2.35
CA SER A 137 17.89 -13.29 -3.77
C SER A 137 18.22 -11.90 -4.36
N SER A 138 18.56 -10.92 -3.52
CA SER A 138 18.89 -9.53 -3.91
C SER A 138 20.38 -9.23 -4.06
N THR A 139 21.27 -10.16 -3.72
CA THR A 139 22.69 -9.89 -3.46
C THR A 139 23.58 -9.68 -4.70
N LYS A 140 23.07 -9.67 -5.95
CA LYS A 140 23.95 -9.58 -7.14
C LYS A 140 23.85 -8.32 -8.00
N GLU A 141 22.83 -7.49 -7.83
CA GLU A 141 22.70 -6.20 -8.54
C GLU A 141 22.46 -5.01 -7.60
N GLY A 142 22.21 -5.23 -6.30
CA GLY A 142 21.88 -4.17 -5.34
C GLY A 142 23.04 -3.60 -4.54
N GLU A 143 24.19 -4.27 -4.49
CA GLU A 143 25.31 -3.88 -3.60
C GLU A 143 26.07 -2.65 -4.09
N GLU A 144 26.20 -2.44 -5.40
CA GLU A 144 26.86 -1.28 -6.00
C GLU A 144 25.98 -0.02 -5.87
N ASN A 145 24.69 -0.14 -6.18
CA ASN A 145 23.72 0.95 -5.99
C ASN A 145 23.60 1.41 -4.52
N HIS A 146 23.70 0.50 -3.55
CA HIS A 146 23.64 0.88 -2.13
C HIS A 146 24.85 1.71 -1.68
N GLN A 147 26.05 1.48 -2.23
CA GLN A 147 27.21 2.30 -1.88
C GLN A 147 27.08 3.71 -2.44
N ASP A 148 26.64 3.86 -3.69
CA ASP A 148 26.43 5.15 -4.31
C ASP A 148 25.29 5.94 -3.64
N GLU A 149 24.20 5.27 -3.25
CA GLU A 149 23.13 5.89 -2.45
C GLU A 149 23.65 6.37 -1.09
N LEU A 150 24.48 5.58 -0.40
CA LEU A 150 25.06 5.97 0.88
C LEU A 150 26.00 7.18 0.76
N ILE A 151 26.79 7.24 -0.32
CA ILE A 151 27.66 8.39 -0.63
C ILE A 151 26.79 9.63 -0.85
N TRP A 152 25.76 9.52 -1.70
CA TRP A 152 24.84 10.62 -1.98
C TRP A 152 24.13 11.13 -0.72
N PHE A 153 23.61 10.24 0.13
CA PHE A 153 22.97 10.62 1.39
C PHE A 153 23.94 11.34 2.34
N LYS A 154 25.21 10.95 2.33
CA LYS A 154 26.23 11.58 3.18
C LYS A 154 26.54 12.99 2.70
N GLU A 155 26.72 13.19 1.40
CA GLU A 155 26.93 14.51 0.79
C GLU A 155 25.72 15.42 1.01
N GLU A 156 24.51 14.89 0.82
CA GLU A 156 23.27 15.64 1.02
C GLU A 156 23.09 16.04 2.49
N LYS A 157 23.44 15.15 3.42
CA LYS A 157 23.43 15.45 4.86
C LYS A 157 24.40 16.59 5.19
N GLU A 158 25.64 16.54 4.73
CA GLU A 158 26.64 17.59 4.97
C GLU A 158 26.18 18.94 4.38
N ARG A 159 25.59 18.92 3.19
CA ARG A 159 25.00 20.11 2.55
C ARG A 159 23.88 20.73 3.39
N LEU A 160 22.99 19.90 3.92
CA LEU A 160 21.88 20.37 4.76
C LEU A 160 22.38 20.90 6.11
N GLU A 161 23.36 20.25 6.73
CA GLU A 161 23.98 20.71 7.98
C GLU A 161 24.64 22.08 7.81
N ALA A 162 25.35 22.32 6.71
CA ALA A 162 25.92 23.62 6.39
C ALA A 162 24.85 24.73 6.24
N ARG A 163 23.75 24.43 5.55
CA ARG A 163 22.62 25.36 5.39
C ARG A 163 21.93 25.68 6.72
N ILE A 164 21.82 24.70 7.61
CA ILE A 164 21.26 24.91 8.96
C ILE A 164 22.15 25.87 9.74
N GLN A 165 23.46 25.65 9.75
CA GLN A 165 24.39 26.54 10.46
C GLN A 165 24.36 27.98 9.94
N GLU A 166 24.29 28.16 8.61
CA GLU A 166 24.15 29.49 8.01
C GLU A 166 22.84 30.16 8.43
N CYS A 167 21.74 29.42 8.40
CA CYS A 167 20.42 29.91 8.81
C CYS A 167 20.41 30.31 10.30
N GLU A 168 21.04 29.52 11.16
CA GLU A 168 21.17 29.82 12.60
C GLU A 168 21.99 31.08 12.85
N ALA A 169 23.11 31.26 12.13
CA ALA A 169 23.93 32.46 12.21
C ALA A 169 23.15 33.71 11.76
N GLU A 170 22.37 33.62 10.69
CA GLU A 170 21.55 34.71 10.19
C GLU A 170 20.39 35.05 11.14
N LYS A 171 19.73 34.04 11.70
CA LYS A 171 18.71 34.22 12.74
C LYS A 171 19.29 34.98 13.93
N LEU A 172 20.48 34.61 14.39
CA LEU A 172 21.15 35.29 15.51
C LEU A 172 21.50 36.75 15.19
N ARG A 173 21.94 37.04 13.96
CA ARG A 173 22.19 38.41 13.48
C ARG A 173 20.90 39.23 13.49
N SER A 174 19.84 38.69 12.91
CA SER A 174 18.51 39.31 12.86
C SER A 174 17.94 39.57 14.26
N GLU A 175 18.09 38.63 15.19
CA GLU A 175 17.63 38.80 16.58
C GLU A 175 18.37 39.94 17.29
N LYS A 176 19.69 40.06 17.10
CA LYS A 176 20.47 41.18 17.66
C LYS A 176 20.01 42.53 17.11
N LEU A 177 19.71 42.61 15.81
CA LEU A 177 19.19 43.82 15.18
C LEU A 177 17.80 44.18 15.73
N MET A 178 16.91 43.19 15.84
CA MET A 178 15.57 43.38 16.41
C MET A 178 15.63 43.88 17.85
N ARG A 179 16.50 43.32 18.70
CA ARG A 179 16.70 43.80 20.07
C ARG A 179 17.21 45.24 20.11
N ARG A 180 18.08 45.65 19.17
CA ARG A 180 18.56 47.04 19.08
C ARG A 180 17.43 47.98 18.66
N ALA A 181 16.69 47.63 17.62
CA ALA A 181 15.54 48.39 17.13
C ALA A 181 14.46 48.54 18.21
N GLN A 182 14.18 47.47 18.96
CA GLN A 182 13.23 47.52 20.07
C GLN A 182 13.66 48.52 21.16
N ARG A 183 14.96 48.56 21.49
CA ARG A 183 15.50 49.53 22.46
C ARG A 183 15.42 50.97 21.95
N THR A 184 15.62 51.22 20.66
CA THR A 184 15.50 52.57 20.10
C THR A 184 14.05 53.04 20.10
N VAL A 185 13.12 52.17 19.67
CA VAL A 185 11.68 52.46 19.70
C VAL A 185 11.21 52.77 21.13
N GLU A 186 11.66 52.00 22.12
CA GLU A 186 11.29 52.23 23.52
C GLU A 186 11.81 53.58 24.06
N LYS A 187 13.01 54.02 23.63
CA LYS A 187 13.53 55.34 23.99
C LYS A 187 12.70 56.45 23.34
N GLU A 188 12.41 56.34 22.04
CA GLU A 188 11.59 57.30 21.31
C GLU A 188 10.18 57.41 21.88
N ARG A 189 9.59 56.28 22.29
CA ARG A 189 8.30 56.22 22.99
C ARG A 189 8.33 57.03 24.28
N LYS A 190 9.35 56.81 25.13
CA LYS A 190 9.51 57.58 26.38
C LYS A 190 9.66 59.08 26.13
N THR A 191 10.49 59.47 25.17
CA THR A 191 10.68 60.89 24.83
C THR A 191 9.39 61.52 24.28
N SER A 192 8.64 60.78 23.46
CA SER A 192 7.35 61.23 22.94
C SER A 192 6.32 61.43 24.05
N GLU A 193 6.27 60.51 25.02
CA GLU A 193 5.40 60.63 26.20
C GLU A 193 5.75 61.83 27.09
N GLU A 194 7.04 62.10 27.30
CA GLU A 194 7.51 63.28 28.04
C GLU A 194 7.14 64.59 27.34
N LEU A 195 7.36 64.66 26.03
CA LEU A 195 6.95 65.81 25.21
C LEU A 195 5.43 66.01 25.22
N SER A 196 4.66 64.92 25.12
CA SER A 196 3.19 64.97 25.19
C SER A 196 2.70 65.50 26.54
N ARG A 197 3.27 65.04 27.66
CA ARG A 197 2.96 65.56 29.01
C ARG A 197 3.30 67.04 29.12
N SER A 198 4.47 67.45 28.61
CA SER A 198 4.91 68.84 28.64
C SER A 198 3.99 69.74 27.81
N LEU A 199 3.58 69.28 26.63
CA LEU A 199 2.63 69.98 25.77
C LEU A 199 1.27 70.13 26.47
N GLN A 200 0.73 69.07 27.08
CA GLN A 200 -0.51 69.15 27.86
C GLN A 200 -0.43 70.16 29.00
N GLN A 201 0.71 70.23 29.71
CA GLN A 201 0.92 71.24 30.76
C GLN A 201 0.95 72.66 30.18
N ALA A 202 1.67 72.88 29.07
CA ALA A 202 1.72 74.18 28.39
C ALA A 202 0.34 74.61 27.89
N THR A 203 -0.43 73.70 27.30
CA THR A 203 -1.82 73.95 26.88
C THR A 203 -2.68 74.37 28.08
N ARG A 204 -2.59 73.67 29.22
CA ARG A 204 -3.32 74.05 30.45
C ARG A 204 -2.92 75.45 30.96
N VAL A 205 -1.64 75.81 30.89
CA VAL A 205 -1.17 77.15 31.28
C VAL A 205 -1.71 78.22 30.32
N LEU A 206 -1.65 77.98 29.02
CA LEU A 206 -2.21 78.88 28.01
C LEU A 206 -3.72 79.07 28.20
N GLU A 207 -4.48 78.01 28.49
CA GLU A 207 -5.91 78.11 28.82
C GLU A 207 -6.18 78.92 30.08
N ARG A 208 -5.34 78.81 31.11
CA ARG A 208 -5.43 79.66 32.31
C ARG A 208 -5.16 81.12 31.96
N LEU A 209 -4.08 81.41 31.24
CA LEU A 209 -3.76 82.77 30.79
C LEU A 209 -4.87 83.37 29.92
N ARG A 210 -5.48 82.57 29.04
CA ARG A 210 -6.65 82.99 28.25
C ARG A 210 -7.86 83.35 29.12
N ARG A 211 -8.12 82.58 30.18
CA ARG A 211 -9.19 82.90 31.16
C ARG A 211 -8.91 84.17 31.94
N TYR A 212 -7.69 84.38 32.43
CA TYR A 212 -7.31 85.61 33.15
C TYR A 212 -7.26 86.85 32.23
N GLY A 213 -6.78 86.72 30.99
CA GLY A 213 -6.82 87.79 29.98
C GLY A 213 -8.25 88.16 29.58
N GLY A 214 -9.17 87.18 29.53
CA GLY A 214 -10.61 87.43 29.36
C GLY A 214 -11.26 88.13 30.57
N MET A 215 -10.87 87.79 31.79
CA MET A 215 -11.34 88.50 33.00
C MET A 215 -10.89 89.96 33.02
N ASN A 216 -9.66 90.28 32.59
CA ASN A 216 -9.17 91.66 32.50
C ASN A 216 -9.92 92.51 31.46
N GLN A 217 -10.49 91.90 30.43
CA GLN A 217 -11.38 92.59 29.49
C GLN A 217 -12.76 92.87 30.10
N CYS A 218 -13.30 91.96 30.91
CA CYS A 218 -14.57 92.19 31.63
C CYS A 218 -14.49 93.37 32.63
N PHE A 219 -13.32 93.65 33.21
CA PHE A 219 -13.13 94.83 34.07
C PHE A 219 -12.97 96.14 33.28
N HIS A 220 -12.43 96.11 32.05
CA HIS A 220 -12.36 97.30 31.17
C HIS A 220 -13.72 97.65 30.54
N SER A 221 -14.58 96.67 30.24
CA SER A 221 -15.91 96.93 29.68
C SER A 221 -16.89 97.56 30.68
N ARG A 222 -16.62 97.48 32.00
CA ARG A 222 -17.48 98.06 33.05
C ARG A 222 -17.09 99.50 33.44
N ALA A 223 -15.96 100.01 32.94
CA ALA A 223 -15.49 101.38 33.18
C ALA A 223 -15.88 102.37 32.06
N LEU A 224 -16.61 101.92 31.03
CA LEU A 224 -17.06 102.76 29.91
C LEU A 224 -18.58 103.03 29.93
N ILE A 225 -19.26 102.77 31.05
CA ILE A 225 -20.64 103.19 31.27
C ILE A 225 -20.69 104.02 32.56
N PHE A 226 -20.23 105.27 32.46
CA PHE A 226 -20.67 106.42 33.26
C PHE A 226 -20.32 107.69 32.50
#